data_AF-A0A2V6WWA0-F1
#
_entry.id   AF-A0A2V6WWA0-F1
#
_cell.length_a   1.000
_cell.length_b   1.000
_cell.length_c   1.000
_cell.angle_alpha   90.00
_cell.angle_beta   90.00
_cell.angle_gamma   90.00
#
_symmetry.space_group_name_H-M   'P 1'
#
loop_
_entity.id
_entity.type
_entity.pdbx_description
1 polymer ?
#
loop_
_entity_poly.entity_id
_entity_poly.type
_entity_poly.pdbx_seq_one_letter_code
_entity_poly.pdbx_strand_id
1 'polypeptide(L)' 'MDEPLELFGEFGNPSFLDLLRRRSPDLLPRLAVEPGSEPVRAPHGTTVLALRYRDGVIMAGDRQATEGFQV' A
#
# COMPACT_ATOMS: atom_id res chain seq x y z
N MET A 1 -9.59 38.48 6.70
CA MET A 1 -8.78 38.07 5.54
C MET A 1 -7.52 37.47 6.10
N ASP A 2 -7.59 36.21 6.51
CA ASP A 2 -6.50 35.32 6.92
C ASP A 2 -7.20 33.96 6.96
N GLU A 3 -6.78 33.02 6.11
CA GLU A 3 -7.19 31.59 6.02
C GLU A 3 -6.89 30.99 4.61
N PRO A 4 -5.67 31.12 4.07
CA PRO A 4 -5.16 30.09 3.15
C PRO A 4 -3.92 29.35 3.70
N LEU A 5 -3.36 29.83 4.82
CA LEU A 5 -2.13 29.28 5.40
C LEU A 5 -2.39 28.15 6.41
N GLU A 6 -3.57 28.05 7.02
CA GLU A 6 -3.88 26.95 7.94
C GLU A 6 -4.01 25.60 7.24
N LEU A 7 -4.47 25.56 5.98
CA LEU A 7 -4.53 24.31 5.22
C LEU A 7 -3.13 23.69 5.01
N PHE A 8 -2.09 24.51 4.82
CA PHE A 8 -0.71 24.02 4.74
C PHE A 8 -0.05 23.86 6.13
N GLY A 9 -0.53 24.57 7.15
CA GLY A 9 -0.07 24.46 8.53
C GLY A 9 -0.50 23.15 9.22
N GLU A 10 -1.73 22.68 8.93
CA GLU A 10 -2.27 21.44 9.47
C GLU A 10 -1.65 20.19 8.80
N PHE A 11 -1.21 20.33 7.54
CA PHE A 11 -0.56 19.30 6.72
C PHE A 11 0.90 19.65 6.38
N GLY A 12 1.67 20.15 7.35
CA GLY A 12 3.10 20.48 7.18
C GLY A 12 4.02 19.32 6.76
N ASN A 13 3.48 18.15 6.43
CA ASN A 13 4.15 17.02 5.81
C ASN A 13 3.38 16.61 4.52
N PRO A 14 4.03 16.52 3.34
CA PRO A 14 3.42 16.03 2.10
C PRO A 14 3.07 14.52 2.09
N SER A 15 3.09 13.86 3.25
CA SER A 15 2.74 12.44 3.41
C SER A 15 1.23 12.23 3.32
N PHE A 16 0.78 11.60 2.23
CA PHE A 16 -0.61 11.18 2.08
C PHE A 16 -1.06 10.19 3.18
N LEU A 17 -0.15 9.33 3.65
CA LEU A 17 -0.45 8.42 4.76
C LEU A 17 -0.72 9.18 6.07
N ASP A 18 -0.02 10.28 6.33
CA ASP A 18 -0.27 11.10 7.52
C ASP A 18 -1.60 11.85 7.44
N LEU A 19 -1.96 12.33 6.24
CA LEU A 19 -3.29 12.88 5.98
C LEU A 19 -4.37 11.84 6.28
N LEU A 20 -4.25 10.61 5.75
CA LEU A 20 -5.21 9.53 6.01
C LEU A 20 -5.30 9.20 7.50
N ARG A 21 -4.16 9.07 8.20
CA ARG A 21 -4.14 8.82 9.66
C ARG A 21 -4.92 9.85 10.46
N ARG A 22 -4.84 11.13 10.07
CA ARG A 22 -5.48 12.24 10.80
C ARG A 22 -6.95 12.41 10.43
N ARG A 23 -7.28 12.29 9.14
CA ARG A 23 -8.60 12.68 8.61
C ARG A 23 -9.54 11.50 8.38
N SER A 24 -9.02 10.33 8.07
CA SER A 24 -9.82 9.15 7.70
C SER A 24 -9.07 7.85 8.05
N PRO A 25 -8.81 7.59 9.34
CA PRO A 25 -7.99 6.46 9.78
C PRO A 25 -8.55 5.11 9.33
N ASP A 26 -9.87 4.99 9.15
CA ASP A 26 -10.55 3.77 8.71
C ASP A 26 -10.21 3.35 7.27
N LEU A 27 -9.62 4.25 6.47
CA LEU A 27 -9.15 3.94 5.12
C LEU A 27 -7.73 3.35 5.10
N LEU A 28 -7.04 3.30 6.25
CA LEU A 28 -5.72 2.69 6.32
C LEU A 28 -5.81 1.17 6.13
N PRO A 29 -4.84 0.54 5.43
CA PRO A 29 -4.79 -0.91 5.34
C PRO A 29 -4.72 -1.54 6.73
N ARG A 30 -5.70 -2.38 7.06
CA ARG A 30 -5.69 -3.16 8.30
C ARG A 30 -4.73 -4.33 8.12
N LEU A 31 -3.46 -4.11 8.43
CA LEU A 31 -2.39 -5.10 8.33
C LEU A 31 -2.41 -6.13 9.47
N ALA A 32 -3.11 -5.83 10.57
CA ALA A 32 -3.22 -6.73 11.72
C ALA A 32 -4.37 -7.73 11.51
N VAL A 33 -4.00 -8.98 11.30
CA VAL A 33 -4.87 -10.15 11.44
C VAL A 33 -5.06 -10.36 12.95
N GLU A 34 -6.30 -10.33 13.44
CA GLU A 34 -6.58 -10.55 14.85
C GLU A 34 -6.10 -11.97 15.25
N PRO A 35 -5.51 -12.16 16.44
CA PRO A 35 -5.13 -13.50 16.90
C PRO A 35 -6.36 -14.43 16.90
N GLY A 36 -6.33 -15.47 16.07
CA GLY A 36 -7.44 -16.42 15.91
C GLY A 36 -8.43 -16.10 14.80
N SER A 37 -8.23 -15.04 14.00
CA SER A 37 -8.99 -14.89 12.75
C SER A 37 -8.49 -15.86 11.69
N GLU A 38 -9.44 -16.46 10.96
CA GLU A 38 -9.15 -17.34 9.83
C GLU A 38 -8.28 -16.60 8.78
N PRO A 39 -7.31 -17.28 8.15
CA PRO A 39 -6.54 -16.70 7.07
C PRO A 39 -7.47 -16.21 5.96
N VAL A 40 -7.24 -14.98 5.49
CA VAL A 40 -7.98 -14.46 4.33
C VAL A 40 -7.63 -15.34 3.13
N ARG A 41 -8.63 -16.05 2.60
CA ARG A 41 -8.50 -16.75 1.32
C ARG A 41 -8.65 -15.73 0.21
N ALA A 42 -7.54 -15.43 -0.45
CA ALA A 42 -7.50 -14.54 -1.60
C ALA A 42 -6.43 -15.04 -2.57
N PRO A 43 -6.60 -14.82 -3.90
CA PRO A 43 -5.57 -15.09 -4.88
C PRO A 43 -4.25 -14.40 -4.52
N HIS A 44 -3.15 -15.15 -4.54
CA HIS A 44 -1.83 -14.69 -4.15
C HIS A 44 -0.71 -15.34 -4.99
N GLY A 45 0.54 -14.95 -4.76
CA GLY A 45 1.69 -15.70 -5.28
C GLY A 45 2.09 -15.39 -6.72
N THR A 46 2.13 -14.11 -7.09
CA THR A 46 2.85 -13.66 -8.29
C THR A 46 4.36 -13.70 -8.06
N THR A 47 5.13 -13.99 -9.11
CA THR A 47 6.59 -13.90 -9.12
C THR A 47 7.01 -12.55 -9.66
N VAL A 48 7.77 -11.78 -8.88
CA VAL A 48 8.31 -10.47 -9.29
C VAL A 48 9.83 -10.52 -9.33
N LEU A 49 10.40 -9.99 -10.41
CA LEU A 49 11.84 -9.88 -10.64
C LEU A 49 12.24 -8.43 -10.87
N ALA A 50 13.45 -8.07 -10.43
CA ALA A 50 14.07 -6.79 -10.71
C ALA A 50 15.53 -6.99 -11.12
N LEU A 51 15.96 -6.33 -12.20
CA LEU A 51 17.33 -6.38 -12.68
C LEU A 51 17.87 -4.96 -12.85
N ARG A 52 19.08 -4.73 -12.36
CA ARG A 52 19.82 -3.49 -12.60
C ARG A 52 20.61 -3.60 -13.90
N TYR A 53 20.62 -2.53 -14.67
CA TYR A 53 21.53 -2.31 -15.80
C TYR A 53 22.28 -0.99 -15.62
N ARG A 54 23.15 -0.63 -16.56
CA ARG A 54 24.01 0.56 -16.46
C ARG A 54 23.21 1.83 -16.16
N ASP A 55 22.07 1.99 -16.85
CA ASP A 55 21.33 3.25 -16.88
C ASP A 55 19.99 3.17 -16.11
N GLY A 56 19.74 2.09 -15.37
CA GLY A 56 18.52 1.98 -14.57
C GLY A 56 18.18 0.59 -14.05
N VAL A 57 16.88 0.35 -13.86
CA VAL A 57 16.30 -0.92 -13.40
C VAL A 57 15.16 -1.33 -14.33
N ILE A 58 15.03 -2.62 -14.59
CA ILE A 58 13.84 -3.23 -15.19
C ILE A 58 13.16 -4.07 -14.11
N MET A 59 11.83 -3.97 -14.03
CA MET A 59 11.00 -4.86 -13.23
C MET A 59 10.03 -5.61 -14.13
N ALA A 60 9.79 -6.87 -13.81
CA ALA A 60 8.82 -7.71 -14.48
C ALA A 60 8.10 -8.59 -13.45
N GLY A 61 6.88 -8.99 -13.77
CA GLY A 61 6.12 -9.96 -12.99
C GLY A 61 5.33 -10.88 -13.91
N ASP A 62 5.03 -12.08 -13.43
CA ASP A 62 4.07 -12.95 -14.11
C ASP A 62 2.63 -12.53 -13.79
N ARG A 63 1.67 -13.24 -14.38
CA ARG A 63 0.23 -12.96 -14.19
C ARG A 63 -0.50 -14.04 -13.40
N GLN A 64 0.23 -15.03 -12.87
CA GLN A 64 -0.39 -16.14 -12.17
C GLN A 64 -0.77 -15.69 -10.75
N ALA A 65 -2.00 -15.96 -10.36
CA ALA A 65 -2.46 -15.80 -8.98
C ALA A 65 -3.11 -17.12 -8.57
N THR A 66 -2.84 -17.59 -7.36
CA THR A 66 -3.31 -18.89 -6.87
C THR A 66 -4.09 -18.75 -5.59
N GLU A 67 -5.11 -19.60 -5.41
CA GLU A 67 -5.81 -19.79 -4.14
C GLU A 67 -5.73 -21.29 -3.78
N GLY A 68 -4.82 -21.64 -2.87
CA GLY A 68 -4.50 -23.05 -2.62
C GLY A 68 -3.94 -23.73 -3.88
N PHE A 69 -4.65 -24.76 -4.37
CA PHE A 69 -4.28 -25.48 -5.60
C PHE A 69 -5.02 -24.99 -6.86
N GLN A 70 -5.81 -23.92 -6.74
CA GLN A 70 -6.53 -23.30 -7.86
C GLN A 70 -5.69 -22.15 -8.44
N VAL A 71 -5.82 -21.95 -9.76
CA VAL A 71 -5.15 -20.90 -10.55
C VAL A 71 -6.20 -20.15 -11.35
#